data_AF-A0A814I9N0-F1
#
_entry.id   AF-A0A814I9N0-F1
#
_cell.length_a   1.000
_cell.length_b   1.000
_cell.length_c   1.000
_cell.angle_alpha   90.00
_cell.angle_beta   90.00
_cell.angle_gamma   90.00
#
_symmetry.space_group_name_H-M   'P 1'
#
loop_
_entity.id
_entity.type
_entity.pdbx_description
1 polymer ?
#
loop_
_entity_poly.entity_id
_entity_poly.type
_entity_poly.pdbx_seq_one_letter_code
_entity_poly.pdbx_strand_id
1 'polypeptide(L)'
;MCYVSYEYKTIPLTNIYFLLRTEISHEIHLKQVLQSNISICGITDTSDLSNLIAFHPVKSLPSDIMHDYSEGVCIIMVNSILKAISARCILTYAQIESRLEDFKYGQNDESNKPPVTKQKHLINNHIAGLASQKLLLFQMLPVVFNDVTDRLTDILPI
;
A
#
# COMPACT_ATOMS: atom_id res chain seq x y z
N MET A 1 2.07 11.27 -5.24
CA MET A 1 3.37 11.37 -5.95
C MET A 1 4.30 10.29 -5.41
N CYS A 2 4.70 9.31 -6.23
CA CYS A 2 5.61 8.26 -5.78
C CYS A 2 7.04 8.80 -5.75
N TYR A 3 7.73 8.75 -4.61
CA TYR A 3 9.12 9.25 -4.49
C TYR A 3 10.18 8.19 -4.79
N VAL A 4 9.73 6.96 -5.04
CA VAL A 4 10.55 5.78 -5.29
C VAL A 4 10.08 5.10 -6.58
N SER A 5 10.99 4.51 -7.36
CA SER A 5 10.58 3.72 -8.55
C SER A 5 9.69 2.54 -8.15
N TYR A 6 8.73 2.20 -9.01
CA TYR A 6 7.82 1.08 -8.80
C TYR A 6 8.57 -0.26 -8.68
N GLU A 7 9.74 -0.37 -9.30
CA GLU A 7 10.61 -1.55 -9.25
C GLU A 7 11.11 -1.86 -7.83
N TYR A 8 11.21 -0.86 -6.96
CA TYR A 8 11.61 -1.07 -5.56
C TYR A 8 10.46 -1.60 -4.68
N LYS A 9 9.20 -1.62 -5.16
CA LYS A 9 8.05 -2.13 -4.38
C LYS A 9 8.14 -3.63 -4.07
N THR A 10 8.90 -4.38 -4.87
CA THR A 10 9.00 -5.85 -4.76
C THR A 10 10.32 -6.31 -4.12
N ILE A 11 11.23 -5.39 -3.79
CA ILE A 11 12.54 -5.74 -3.23
C ILE A 11 12.39 -6.11 -1.75
N PRO A 12 12.97 -7.23 -1.29
CA PRO A 12 12.97 -7.61 0.12
C PRO A 12 13.57 -6.51 1.01
N LEU A 13 12.89 -6.24 2.14
CA LEU A 13 13.23 -5.19 3.13
C LEU A 13 14.66 -5.27 3.69
N THR A 14 15.35 -6.41 3.54
CA THR A 14 16.66 -6.67 4.13
C THR A 14 17.83 -5.98 3.42
N ASN A 15 17.64 -5.32 2.27
CA ASN A 15 18.72 -4.65 1.52
C ASN A 15 18.25 -3.39 0.76
N ILE A 16 17.55 -2.46 1.43
CA ILE A 16 17.03 -1.28 0.75
C ILE A 16 17.86 -0.03 1.09
N TYR A 17 18.80 0.32 0.21
CA TYR A 17 19.18 1.73 0.02
C TYR A 17 18.20 2.32 -1.01
N PHE A 18 17.12 2.94 -0.55
CA PHE A 18 16.23 3.66 -1.46
C PHE A 18 16.78 5.08 -1.67
N LEU A 19 16.95 5.47 -2.92
CA LEU A 19 17.32 6.82 -3.30
C LEU A 19 16.06 7.67 -3.37
N LEU A 20 15.89 8.56 -2.39
CA LEU A 20 14.81 9.54 -2.42
C LEU A 20 15.03 10.48 -3.61
N ARG A 21 13.95 10.77 -4.36
CA ARG A 21 14.01 11.74 -5.45
C ARG A 21 14.47 13.11 -4.92
N THR A 22 15.54 13.64 -5.51
CA THR A 22 16.04 14.99 -5.28
C THR A 22 15.50 15.93 -6.36
N GLU A 23 15.70 17.23 -6.22
CA GLU A 23 15.34 18.19 -7.28
C GLU A 23 16.06 17.87 -8.60
N ILE A 24 17.35 17.54 -8.51
CA ILE A 24 18.17 17.18 -9.68
C ILE A 24 17.60 15.94 -10.38
N SER A 25 17.30 14.87 -9.63
CA SER A 25 16.75 13.67 -10.25
C SER A 25 15.31 13.85 -10.74
N HIS A 26 14.52 14.74 -10.10
CA HIS A 26 13.20 15.13 -10.60
C HIS A 26 13.29 15.78 -11.98
N GLU A 27 14.18 16.76 -12.16
CA GLU A 27 14.36 17.45 -13.45
C GLU A 27 14.84 16.51 -14.56
N ILE A 28 15.71 15.55 -14.24
CA ILE A 28 16.16 14.53 -15.19
C ILE A 28 14.98 13.67 -15.63
N HIS A 29 14.19 13.15 -14.67
CA HIS A 29 13.04 12.32 -14.97
C HIS A 29 11.96 13.09 -15.74
N LEU A 30 11.69 14.35 -15.39
CA LEU A 30 10.72 15.18 -16.07
C LEU A 30 11.09 15.37 -17.55
N LYS A 31 12.37 15.66 -17.85
CA LYS A 31 12.85 15.76 -19.24
C LYS A 31 12.63 14.47 -20.02
N GLN A 32 12.86 13.32 -19.39
CA GLN A 32 12.65 12.01 -20.01
C GLN A 32 11.16 11.72 -20.26
N VAL A 33 10.29 12.07 -19.31
CA VAL A 33 8.83 11.93 -19.44
C VAL A 33 8.32 12.76 -20.62
N LEU A 34 8.75 14.02 -20.74
CA LEU A 34 8.34 14.91 -21.83
C LEU A 34 8.84 14.47 -23.21
N GLN A 35 9.96 13.74 -23.27
CA GLN A 35 10.50 13.19 -24.52
C GLN A 35 9.83 11.87 -24.93
N SER A 36 9.50 11.03 -23.96
CA SER A 36 9.03 9.65 -24.20
C SER A 36 7.53 9.46 -24.03
N ASN A 37 6.84 10.39 -23.37
CA ASN A 37 5.47 10.25 -22.87
C ASN A 37 5.25 9.00 -21.99
N ILE A 38 6.31 8.51 -21.34
CA ILE A 38 6.26 7.37 -20.41
C ILE A 38 6.42 7.92 -19.00
N SER A 39 5.53 7.53 -18.09
CA SER A 39 5.60 7.90 -16.68
C SER A 39 6.84 7.31 -16.01
N ILE A 40 7.65 8.14 -15.36
CA ILE A 40 8.87 7.73 -14.65
C ILE A 40 8.73 8.10 -13.18
N CYS A 41 8.84 7.10 -12.29
CA CYS A 41 8.73 7.30 -10.83
C CYS A 41 7.49 8.14 -10.43
N GLY A 42 6.35 7.89 -11.08
CA GLY A 42 5.10 8.62 -10.84
C GLY A 42 5.05 10.06 -11.34
N ILE A 43 6.03 10.50 -12.15
CA ILE A 43 5.97 11.78 -12.88
C ILE A 43 5.33 11.49 -14.23
N THR A 44 4.24 12.19 -14.52
CA THR A 44 3.49 12.06 -15.78
C THR A 44 3.60 13.29 -16.66
N ASP A 45 3.76 14.47 -16.06
CA ASP A 45 3.88 15.75 -16.77
C ASP A 45 4.50 16.80 -15.81
N THR A 46 4.73 18.00 -16.35
CA THR A 46 4.98 19.23 -15.61
C THR A 46 3.86 19.53 -14.62
N SER A 47 4.22 20.13 -13.47
CA SER A 47 3.23 20.55 -12.48
C SER A 47 2.62 21.89 -12.89
N ASP A 48 1.29 22.02 -12.78
CA ASP A 48 0.58 23.31 -12.99
C ASP A 48 1.08 24.42 -12.04
N LEU A 49 1.62 24.02 -10.89
CA LEU A 49 2.15 24.92 -9.86
C LEU A 49 3.61 25.34 -10.12
N SER A 50 4.25 24.84 -11.19
CA SER A 50 5.64 25.15 -11.53
C SER A 50 5.92 26.65 -11.76
N ASN A 51 4.88 27.42 -12.12
CA ASN A 51 4.98 28.86 -12.31
C ASN A 51 4.99 29.66 -10.99
N LEU A 52 4.74 29.02 -9.84
CA LEU A 52 4.76 29.69 -8.55
C LEU A 52 6.19 29.92 -8.06
N ILE A 53 6.45 31.11 -7.54
CA ILE A 53 7.73 31.47 -6.94
C ILE A 53 8.00 30.54 -5.75
N ALA A 54 9.22 29.98 -5.70
CA ALA A 54 9.68 29.06 -4.66
C ALA A 54 8.91 27.73 -4.55
N PHE A 55 8.13 27.36 -5.57
CA PHE A 55 7.53 26.04 -5.66
C PHE A 55 8.45 25.06 -6.39
N HIS A 56 8.72 23.92 -5.77
CA HIS A 56 9.31 22.77 -6.44
C HIS A 56 8.60 21.50 -5.98
N PRO A 57 8.10 20.62 -6.87
CA PRO A 57 7.30 19.45 -6.49
C PRO A 57 7.93 18.58 -5.40
N VAL A 58 9.26 18.40 -5.43
CA VAL A 58 10.01 17.64 -4.43
C VAL A 58 10.04 18.29 -3.04
N LYS A 59 10.07 19.62 -2.94
CA LYS A 59 10.19 20.34 -1.66
C LYS A 59 8.86 20.83 -1.11
N SER A 60 7.94 21.16 -2.00
CA SER A 60 6.73 21.92 -1.67
C SER A 60 5.50 21.03 -1.52
N LEU A 61 5.48 19.84 -2.14
CA LEU A 61 4.37 18.90 -1.98
C LEU A 61 4.64 17.92 -0.83
N PRO A 62 3.64 17.66 0.01
CA PRO A 62 3.77 16.66 1.06
C PRO A 62 3.82 15.25 0.48
N SER A 63 4.32 14.30 1.28
CA SER A 63 4.21 12.88 0.98
C SER A 63 2.75 12.46 0.79
N ASP A 64 2.54 11.48 -0.09
CA ASP A 64 1.22 11.03 -0.48
C ASP A 64 0.78 9.92 0.45
N ILE A 65 0.16 10.29 1.59
CA ILE A 65 -0.26 9.34 2.63
C ILE A 65 -1.13 8.23 2.05
N MET A 66 -1.98 8.55 1.07
CA MET A 66 -2.84 7.57 0.43
C MET A 66 -2.01 6.46 -0.25
N HIS A 67 -1.03 6.83 -1.07
CA HIS A 67 -0.21 5.86 -1.78
C HIS A 67 0.87 5.22 -0.91
N ASP A 68 1.51 6.00 -0.05
CA ASP A 68 2.65 5.55 0.76
C ASP A 68 2.18 4.67 1.93
N TYR A 69 1.12 5.10 2.62
CA TYR A 69 0.61 4.41 3.80
C TYR A 69 -0.55 3.46 3.45
N SER A 70 -1.68 3.99 2.95
CA SER A 70 -2.90 3.20 2.78
C SER A 70 -2.77 2.13 1.69
N GLU A 71 -2.18 2.46 0.54
CA GLU A 71 -1.95 1.49 -0.55
C GLU A 71 -0.59 0.80 -0.49
N GLY A 72 0.37 1.39 0.22
CA GLY A 72 1.71 0.85 0.42
C GLY A 72 1.78 0.00 1.68
N VAL A 73 2.24 0.61 2.77
CA VAL A 73 2.59 -0.10 4.02
C VAL A 73 1.44 -0.94 4.58
N CYS A 74 0.23 -0.38 4.68
CA CYS A 74 -0.93 -1.09 5.25
C CYS A 74 -1.20 -2.40 4.51
N ILE A 75 -1.18 -2.38 3.17
CA ILE A 75 -1.49 -3.57 2.38
C ILE A 75 -0.38 -4.61 2.43
N ILE A 76 0.89 -4.20 2.46
CA ILE A 76 2.01 -5.12 2.67
C ILE A 76 1.88 -5.84 4.01
N MET A 77 1.51 -5.10 5.06
CA MET A 77 1.33 -5.66 6.40
C MET A 77 0.15 -6.61 6.45
N VAL A 78 -1.03 -6.22 5.95
CA VAL A 78 -2.22 -7.08 5.90
C VAL A 78 -1.91 -8.37 5.11
N ASN A 79 -1.29 -8.27 3.94
CA ASN A 79 -0.92 -9.45 3.15
C ASN A 79 -0.01 -10.40 3.92
N SER A 80 1.04 -9.85 4.55
CA SER A 80 2.01 -10.63 5.32
C SER A 80 1.34 -11.37 6.48
N ILE A 81 0.45 -10.70 7.21
CA ILE A 81 -0.29 -11.29 8.34
C ILE A 81 -1.22 -12.40 7.84
N LEU A 82 -2.03 -12.15 6.80
CA LEU A 82 -2.97 -13.14 6.27
C LEU A 82 -2.25 -14.38 5.72
N LYS A 83 -1.09 -14.18 5.07
CA LYS A 83 -0.22 -15.28 4.63
C LYS A 83 0.35 -16.07 5.81
N ALA A 84 0.82 -15.39 6.86
CA ALA A 84 1.37 -16.05 8.04
C ALA A 84 0.31 -16.88 8.77
N ILE A 85 -0.92 -16.37 8.89
CA ILE A 85 -2.08 -17.10 9.43
C ILE A 85 -2.29 -18.41 8.66
N SER A 86 -2.30 -18.35 7.33
CA SER A 86 -2.50 -19.53 6.50
C SER A 86 -1.30 -20.49 6.52
N ALA A 87 -0.07 -19.98 6.51
CA ALA A 87 1.15 -20.80 6.52
C ALA A 87 1.32 -21.58 7.83
N ARG A 88 0.83 -21.04 8.95
CA ARG A 88 0.81 -21.71 10.26
C ARG A 88 -0.42 -22.60 10.47
N CYS A 89 -1.24 -22.81 9.44
CA CYS A 89 -2.48 -23.58 9.51
C CYS A 89 -3.43 -23.08 10.61
N ILE A 90 -3.41 -21.77 10.92
CA ILE A 90 -4.32 -21.17 11.91
C ILE A 90 -5.72 -21.06 11.32
N LEU A 91 -5.80 -20.55 10.10
CA LEU A 91 -7.00 -20.50 9.26
C LEU A 91 -6.63 -20.84 7.81
N THR A 92 -7.52 -21.49 7.08
CA THR A 92 -7.37 -21.67 5.63
C THR A 92 -7.70 -20.37 4.89
N TYR A 93 -7.26 -20.24 3.64
CA TYR A 93 -7.64 -19.11 2.79
C TYR A 93 -9.15 -18.94 2.64
N ALA A 94 -9.91 -20.04 2.56
CA ALA A 94 -11.36 -20.00 2.49
C ALA A 94 -11.99 -19.46 3.78
N GLN A 95 -11.44 -19.81 4.94
CA GLN A 95 -11.89 -19.28 6.23
C GLN A 95 -11.55 -17.79 6.39
N ILE A 96 -10.38 -17.36 5.91
CA ILE A 96 -9.99 -15.94 5.88
C ILE A 96 -10.94 -15.15 4.97
N GLU A 97 -11.23 -15.66 3.78
CA GLU A 97 -12.14 -15.02 2.81
C GLU A 97 -13.55 -14.86 3.38
N SER A 98 -14.13 -15.95 3.92
CA SER A 98 -15.46 -15.90 4.58
C SER A 98 -15.48 -14.90 5.73
N ARG A 99 -14.47 -14.89 6.61
CA ARG A 99 -14.43 -13.92 7.72
C ARG A 99 -14.44 -12.47 7.26
N LEU A 100 -13.65 -12.15 6.24
CA LEU A 100 -13.58 -10.78 5.71
C LEU A 100 -14.88 -10.36 5.00
N GLU A 101 -15.55 -11.31 4.36
CA GLU A 101 -16.81 -11.08 3.66
C GLU A 101 -18.00 -10.91 4.63
N ASP A 102 -18.06 -11.79 5.63
CA ASP A 102 -19.13 -11.89 6.63
C ASP A 102 -19.00 -10.85 7.76
N PHE A 103 -17.83 -10.22 7.91
CA PHE A 103 -17.62 -9.19 8.90
C PHE A 103 -18.56 -8.00 8.68
N LYS A 104 -19.31 -7.66 9.74
CA LYS A 104 -20.25 -6.54 9.74
C LYS A 104 -19.51 -5.26 10.12
N TYR A 105 -19.24 -4.44 9.11
CA TYR A 105 -18.71 -3.09 9.28
C TYR A 105 -19.79 -2.18 9.89
N GLY A 106 -19.37 -1.17 10.66
CA GLY A 106 -20.29 -0.19 11.23
C GLY A 106 -20.95 0.66 10.14
N GLN A 107 -22.06 1.32 10.47
CA GLN A 107 -22.80 2.18 9.52
C GLN A 107 -21.91 3.26 8.89
N ASN A 108 -20.96 3.82 9.65
CA ASN A 108 -20.02 4.83 9.17
C ASN A 108 -18.97 4.27 8.19
N ASP A 109 -18.76 2.96 8.21
CA ASP A 109 -17.72 2.28 7.43
C ASP A 109 -18.29 1.53 6.21
N GLU A 110 -19.62 1.47 6.09
CA GLU A 110 -20.32 0.72 5.04
C GLU A 110 -19.92 1.19 3.63
N SER A 111 -19.77 2.50 3.43
CA SER A 111 -19.31 3.08 2.16
C SER A 111 -17.88 2.71 1.80
N ASN A 112 -17.06 2.32 2.79
CA ASN A 112 -15.67 1.94 2.63
C ASN A 112 -15.44 0.44 2.83
N LYS A 113 -16.49 -0.39 2.81
CA LYS A 113 -16.35 -1.84 2.97
C LYS A 113 -15.29 -2.39 2.00
N PRO A 114 -14.28 -3.14 2.48
CA PRO A 114 -13.27 -3.72 1.61
C PRO A 114 -13.87 -4.76 0.66
N PRO A 115 -13.40 -4.84 -0.59
CA PRO A 115 -13.82 -5.91 -1.50
C PRO A 115 -13.29 -7.27 -1.02
N VAL A 116 -13.94 -8.33 -1.47
CA VAL A 116 -13.58 -9.71 -1.08
C VAL A 116 -12.12 -10.01 -1.42
N THR A 117 -11.36 -10.41 -0.40
CA THR A 117 -9.95 -10.77 -0.53
C THR A 117 -9.81 -12.24 -0.89
N LYS A 118 -9.84 -12.52 -2.18
CA LYS A 118 -9.69 -13.88 -2.73
C LYS A 118 -8.28 -14.42 -2.52
N GLN A 119 -8.13 -15.74 -2.42
CA GLN A 119 -6.82 -16.40 -2.31
C GLN A 119 -5.81 -15.93 -3.37
N LYS A 120 -6.24 -15.76 -4.63
CA LYS A 120 -5.39 -15.27 -5.73
C LYS A 120 -4.77 -13.89 -5.47
N HIS A 121 -5.48 -13.02 -4.74
CA HIS A 121 -5.01 -11.69 -4.39
C HIS A 121 -3.85 -11.80 -3.40
N LEU A 122 -4.03 -12.63 -2.38
CA LEU A 122 -3.01 -12.90 -1.36
C LEU A 122 -1.75 -13.49 -2.00
N ILE A 123 -1.88 -14.54 -2.81
CA ILE A 123 -0.74 -15.16 -3.50
C ILE A 123 0.08 -14.11 -4.28
N ASN A 124 -0.60 -13.20 -4.98
CA ASN A 124 0.03 -12.17 -5.80
C ASN A 124 0.47 -10.91 -5.03
N ASN A 125 0.48 -10.92 -3.68
CA ASN A 125 0.82 -9.75 -2.84
C ASN A 125 -0.03 -8.50 -3.17
N HIS A 126 -1.27 -8.70 -3.60
CA HIS A 126 -2.16 -7.64 -4.03
C HIS A 126 -3.44 -7.69 -3.20
N ILE A 127 -3.98 -6.54 -2.78
CA ILE A 127 -5.33 -6.45 -2.19
C ILE A 127 -6.08 -5.41 -3.01
N ALA A 128 -7.23 -5.82 -3.55
CA ALA A 128 -8.07 -4.96 -4.37
C ALA A 128 -8.77 -3.89 -3.52
N GLY A 129 -9.19 -2.80 -4.16
CA GLY A 129 -9.99 -1.74 -3.54
C GLY A 129 -9.30 -0.38 -3.52
N LEU A 130 -10.08 0.63 -3.14
CA LEU A 130 -9.65 2.01 -2.93
C LEU A 130 -8.77 2.11 -1.68
N ALA A 131 -7.97 3.17 -1.60
CA ALA A 131 -7.13 3.44 -0.43
C ALA A 131 -7.91 3.49 0.89
N SER A 132 -9.12 4.07 0.91
CA SER A 132 -9.97 4.11 2.09
C SER A 132 -10.42 2.70 2.52
N GLN A 133 -10.78 1.85 1.56
CA GLN A 133 -11.16 0.45 1.79
C GLN A 133 -9.99 -0.37 2.34
N LYS A 134 -8.79 -0.16 1.78
CA LYS A 134 -7.53 -0.78 2.20
C LYS A 134 -7.15 -0.37 3.63
N LEU A 135 -7.30 0.92 3.95
CA LEU A 135 -7.06 1.44 5.29
C LEU A 135 -8.05 0.87 6.31
N LEU A 136 -9.34 0.82 5.98
CA LEU A 136 -10.36 0.24 6.85
C LEU A 136 -10.07 -1.24 7.13
N LEU A 137 -9.69 -2.01 6.09
CA LEU A 137 -9.29 -3.41 6.25
C LEU A 137 -8.13 -3.55 7.25
N PHE A 138 -7.11 -2.70 7.13
CA PHE A 138 -5.97 -2.68 8.04
C PHE A 138 -6.39 -2.37 9.48
N GLN A 139 -7.23 -1.35 9.68
CA GLN A 139 -7.71 -0.93 11.00
C GLN A 139 -8.59 -2.00 11.67
N MET A 140 -9.44 -2.68 10.90
CA MET A 140 -10.36 -3.69 11.41
C MET A 140 -9.73 -5.08 11.54
N LEU A 141 -8.52 -5.29 11.02
CA LEU A 141 -7.85 -6.59 11.05
C LEU A 141 -7.77 -7.21 12.46
N PRO A 142 -7.37 -6.48 13.52
CA PRO A 142 -7.31 -7.04 14.87
C PRO A 142 -8.69 -7.48 15.38
N VAL A 143 -9.75 -6.76 14.99
CA VAL A 143 -11.13 -7.06 15.41
C VAL A 143 -11.68 -8.27 14.65
N VAL A 144 -11.46 -8.34 13.33
CA VAL A 144 -11.91 -9.46 12.49
C VAL A 144 -11.27 -10.79 12.93
N PHE A 145 -10.01 -10.75 13.38
CA PHE A 145 -9.23 -11.93 13.74
C PHE A 145 -8.98 -12.05 15.26
N ASN A 146 -9.76 -11.35 16.08
CA ASN A 146 -9.55 -11.26 17.53
C ASN A 146 -9.58 -12.62 18.26
N ASP A 147 -10.28 -13.61 17.73
CA ASP A 147 -10.35 -14.97 18.30
C ASP A 147 -9.09 -15.81 18.03
N VAL A 148 -8.22 -15.36 17.12
CA VAL A 148 -6.97 -16.05 16.78
C VAL A 148 -5.72 -15.23 17.11
N THR A 149 -5.85 -14.00 17.62
CA THR A 149 -4.72 -13.09 17.90
C THR A 149 -3.68 -13.68 18.85
N ASP A 150 -4.11 -14.46 19.85
CA ASP A 150 -3.20 -15.11 20.81
C ASP A 150 -2.29 -16.15 20.14
N ARG A 151 -2.68 -16.65 18.96
CA ARG A 151 -1.88 -17.57 18.14
C ARG A 151 -0.96 -16.83 17.16
N LEU A 152 -1.09 -15.50 17.09
CA LEU A 152 -0.33 -14.61 16.21
C LEU A 152 0.80 -13.86 16.92
N THR A 153 0.91 -13.92 18.25
CA THR A 153 1.93 -13.19 19.03
C THR A 153 3.37 -13.56 18.64
N ASP A 154 3.59 -14.72 18.02
CA ASP A 154 4.92 -15.13 17.53
C ASP A 154 5.22 -14.68 16.08
N ILE A 155 4.45 -13.76 15.49
CA ILE A 155 4.52 -13.42 14.03
C ILE A 155 5.39 -12.18 13.73
N LEU A 156 5.61 -11.29 14.69
CA LEU A 156 6.39 -10.06 14.46
C LEU A 156 7.70 -10.11 15.25
N PRO A 157 8.88 -10.23 14.59
CA PRO A 157 10.12 -9.86 15.25
C PRO A 157 10.05 -8.35 15.48
N ILE A 158 9.86 -7.95 16.74
CA ILE A 158 10.17 -6.58 17.17
C ILE A 158 11.68 -6.44 17.17
#